data_AF-A0A928N7E9-F1
#
_entry.id   AF-A0A928N7E9-F1
#
_cell.length_a   1.000
_cell.length_b   1.000
_cell.length_c   1.000
_cell.angle_alpha   90.00
_cell.angle_beta   90.00
_cell.angle_gamma   90.00
#
_symmetry.space_group_name_H-M   'P 1'
#
loop_
_entity.id
_entity.type
_entity.pdbx_description
1 polymer ?
#
loop_
_entity_poly.entity_id
_entity_poly.type
_entity_poly.pdbx_seq_one_letter_code
_entity_poly.pdbx_strand_id
1 'polypeptide(L)'
;MKKFLSILLSGAILISLTGCGLLGNSEISEATKKGMTKLQKGDYQAALEAFDKALNLGAKKEETQDLYEMLDDYLTAKDAYDKGNYQLAEEYLDEMDDDYRDYDTFRQDVRDLEKKIEQAIDDQRQAEAQAQAEAAKSAASSAAQSAAAAEQAAAQAATRANNPPPAPPASNSYGDGYLFPSDREYLTVGYLNTLDKNTIDLIRNEIYARHGYIFQTQKYINYFNAQSWYVPSVPAASFNTSVFNSVEQANLNLLIDYQGL
;
A
#
# COMPACT_ATOMS: atom_id res chain seq x y z
N MET A 1 19.00 -18.29 7.42
CA MET A 1 20.06 -19.23 7.86
C MET A 1 20.84 -18.61 9.02
N LYS A 2 20.36 -18.78 10.25
CA LYS A 2 21.17 -18.62 11.47
C LYS A 2 21.18 -19.99 12.17
N LYS A 3 22.36 -20.37 12.66
CA LYS A 3 22.77 -21.75 12.92
C LYS A 3 22.11 -22.29 14.19
N PHE A 4 21.37 -23.39 14.07
CA PHE A 4 20.97 -24.21 15.22
C PHE A 4 22.22 -24.90 15.77
N LEU A 5 22.71 -24.44 16.93
CA LEU A 5 23.74 -25.15 17.67
C LEU A 5 23.51 -25.02 19.18
N SER A 6 23.14 -26.17 19.75
CA SER A 6 23.67 -26.72 21.00
C SER A 6 23.00 -26.49 22.36
N ILE A 7 22.74 -27.66 22.97
CA ILE A 7 22.96 -28.07 24.36
C ILE A 7 21.80 -27.84 25.34
N LEU A 8 21.08 -28.96 25.57
CA LEU A 8 20.37 -29.26 26.81
C LEU A 8 21.35 -29.18 27.98
N LEU A 9 21.22 -28.15 28.83
CA LEU A 9 21.73 -28.19 30.19
C LEU A 9 20.61 -27.76 31.13
N SER A 10 19.96 -28.75 31.73
CA SER A 10 18.96 -28.59 32.77
C SER A 10 19.63 -28.01 34.02
N GLY A 11 19.52 -26.70 34.20
CA GLY A 11 19.90 -26.01 35.42
C GLY A 11 18.67 -25.36 36.05
N ALA A 12 17.93 -26.10 36.86
CA ALA A 12 16.92 -25.51 37.73
C ALA A 12 17.65 -24.67 38.79
N ILE A 13 17.79 -23.37 38.55
CA ILE A 13 18.25 -22.43 39.57
C ILE A 13 17.08 -22.19 40.52
N LEU A 14 16.98 -23.05 41.53
CA LEU A 14 16.30 -22.74 42.77
C LEU A 14 17.08 -21.60 43.42
N ILE A 15 16.65 -20.35 43.20
CA ILE A 15 17.12 -19.19 43.95
C ILE A 15 16.68 -19.41 45.41
N SER A 16 17.57 -20.05 46.18
CA SER A 16 17.42 -20.19 47.61
C SER A 16 17.59 -18.81 48.23
N LEU A 17 16.46 -18.15 48.50
CA LEU A 17 16.38 -16.94 49.32
C LEU A 17 16.71 -17.31 50.78
N THR A 18 17.98 -17.62 51.03
CA THR A 18 18.54 -17.70 52.37
C THR A 18 19.15 -16.35 52.67
N GLY A 19 18.35 -15.48 53.29
CA GLY A 19 18.75 -14.11 53.57
C GLY A 19 19.90 -14.00 54.56
N CYS A 20 20.64 -12.91 54.47
CA CYS A 20 21.05 -12.14 55.65
C CYS A 20 21.67 -10.79 55.22
N GLY A 21 21.10 -9.69 55.71
CA GLY A 21 21.88 -8.50 56.04
C GLY A 21 21.78 -7.29 55.10
N LEU A 22 21.03 -6.30 55.60
CA LEU A 22 21.36 -4.86 55.65
C LEU A 22 20.49 -3.92 54.77
N LEU A 23 19.35 -3.55 55.39
CA LEU A 23 18.66 -2.25 55.33
C LEU A 23 18.11 -1.79 53.96
N GLY A 24 17.31 -2.63 53.30
CA GLY A 24 16.30 -2.18 52.34
C GLY A 24 14.96 -1.91 53.05
N ASN A 25 14.25 -0.84 52.68
CA ASN A 25 12.88 -0.57 53.16
C ASN A 25 12.03 -1.86 53.02
N SER A 26 11.31 -2.27 54.08
CA SER A 26 10.54 -3.53 54.08
C SER A 26 9.55 -3.61 52.93
N GLU A 27 9.04 -2.46 52.49
CA GLU A 27 8.10 -2.36 51.38
C GLU A 27 8.75 -2.60 50.00
N ILE A 28 10.02 -2.23 49.82
CA ILE A 28 10.77 -2.52 48.58
C ILE A 28 10.93 -4.03 48.44
N SER A 29 11.42 -4.69 49.50
CA SER A 29 11.64 -6.13 49.50
C SER A 29 10.32 -6.90 49.29
N GLU A 30 9.22 -6.44 49.88
CA GLU A 30 7.90 -7.02 49.68
C GLU A 30 7.43 -6.86 48.22
N ALA A 31 7.58 -5.68 47.64
CA ALA A 31 7.21 -5.39 46.25
C ALA A 31 8.03 -6.24 45.26
N THR A 32 9.35 -6.31 45.41
CA THR A 32 10.23 -7.15 44.57
C THR A 32 9.86 -8.63 44.69
N LYS A 33 9.62 -9.14 45.91
CA LYS A 33 9.20 -10.54 46.13
C LYS A 33 7.84 -10.83 45.48
N LYS A 34 6.91 -9.89 45.55
CA LYS A 34 5.62 -9.99 44.86
C LYS A 34 5.81 -10.05 43.35
N GLY A 35 6.65 -9.19 42.78
CA GLY A 35 6.99 -9.20 41.35
C GLY A 35 7.53 -10.55 40.89
N MET A 36 8.54 -11.08 41.58
CA MET A 36 9.09 -12.41 41.29
C MET A 36 8.06 -13.54 41.39
N THR A 37 7.17 -13.48 42.38
CA THR A 37 6.09 -14.47 42.54
C THR A 37 5.11 -14.42 41.36
N LYS A 38 4.84 -13.22 40.82
CA LYS A 38 3.95 -13.01 39.68
C LYS A 38 4.61 -13.43 38.37
N LEU A 39 5.88 -13.07 38.17
CA LEU A 39 6.73 -13.51 37.05
C LEU A 39 6.74 -15.05 36.92
N GLN A 40 7.01 -15.75 38.02
CA GLN A 40 7.02 -17.23 38.05
C GLN A 40 5.66 -17.86 37.74
N LYS A 41 4.56 -17.13 37.94
CA LYS A 41 3.20 -17.59 37.66
C LYS A 41 2.72 -17.23 36.25
N GLY A 42 3.52 -16.53 35.46
CA GLY A 42 3.12 -16.02 34.14
C GLY A 42 2.18 -14.81 34.20
N ASP A 43 2.03 -14.18 35.37
CA ASP A 43 1.19 -12.99 35.54
C ASP A 43 2.04 -11.73 35.35
N TYR A 44 2.46 -11.50 34.10
CA TYR A 44 3.49 -10.53 33.74
C TYR A 44 3.08 -9.08 34.00
N GLN A 45 1.80 -8.73 33.76
CA GLN A 45 1.28 -7.40 34.09
C GLN A 45 1.38 -7.12 35.59
N ALA A 46 0.95 -8.05 36.43
CA ALA A 46 1.04 -7.88 37.89
C ALA A 46 2.48 -7.93 38.40
N ALA A 47 3.39 -8.59 37.67
CA ALA A 47 4.82 -8.58 37.94
C ALA A 47 5.41 -7.19 37.66
N LEU A 48 5.13 -6.64 36.48
CA LEU A 48 5.55 -5.30 36.06
C LEU A 48 5.10 -4.24 37.07
N GLU A 49 3.82 -4.23 37.46
CA GLU A 49 3.28 -3.32 38.48
C GLU A 49 3.99 -3.42 39.84
N ALA A 50 4.39 -4.63 40.23
CA ALA A 50 5.07 -4.85 41.50
C ALA A 50 6.53 -4.38 41.44
N PHE A 51 7.22 -4.54 40.30
CA PHE A 51 8.55 -4.01 40.09
C PHE A 51 8.54 -2.48 39.95
N ASP A 52 7.58 -1.90 39.25
CA ASP A 52 7.36 -0.44 39.19
C ASP A 52 7.19 0.14 40.61
N LYS A 53 6.36 -0.50 41.43
CA LYS A 53 6.22 -0.10 42.84
C LYS A 53 7.56 -0.15 43.59
N ALA A 54 8.35 -1.20 43.39
CA ALA A 54 9.66 -1.32 44.04
C ALA A 54 10.63 -0.23 43.59
N LEU A 55 10.67 0.09 42.29
CA LEU A 55 11.48 1.17 41.71
C LEU A 55 11.08 2.54 42.25
N ASN A 56 9.77 2.82 42.32
CA ASN A 56 9.23 4.06 42.89
C ASN A 56 9.54 4.22 44.39
N LEU A 57 9.73 3.12 45.11
CA LEU A 57 10.18 3.11 46.51
C LEU A 57 11.71 3.22 46.66
N GLY A 58 12.47 3.26 45.56
CA GLY A 58 13.92 3.41 45.55
C GLY A 58 14.71 2.10 45.53
N ALA A 59 14.14 1.02 44.97
CA ALA A 59 14.91 -0.20 44.68
C ALA A 59 16.17 0.14 43.86
N LYS A 60 17.26 -0.58 44.13
CA LYS A 60 18.48 -0.44 43.32
C LYS A 60 18.20 -0.89 41.88
N LYS A 61 18.82 -0.17 40.95
CA LYS A 61 18.53 -0.24 39.52
C LYS A 61 18.88 -1.59 38.89
N GLU A 62 20.07 -2.11 39.13
CA GLU A 62 20.68 -3.22 38.35
C GLU A 62 19.99 -4.61 38.42
N GLU A 63 18.87 -4.80 39.12
CA GLU A 63 18.15 -6.10 39.07
C GLU A 63 16.64 -5.88 38.89
N THR A 64 16.07 -4.91 39.59
CA THR A 64 14.62 -4.63 39.49
C THR A 64 14.28 -3.81 38.24
N GLN A 65 15.21 -2.97 37.76
CA GLN A 65 15.00 -2.20 36.54
C GLN A 65 15.07 -3.11 35.31
N ASP A 66 16.05 -4.00 35.25
CA ASP A 66 16.23 -4.93 34.14
C ASP A 66 15.02 -5.88 34.01
N LEU A 67 14.52 -6.39 35.14
CA LEU A 67 13.28 -7.17 35.19
C LEU A 67 12.03 -6.38 34.76
N TYR A 68 11.99 -5.08 35.07
CA TYR A 68 10.91 -4.22 34.65
C TYR A 68 10.95 -3.99 33.13
N GLU A 69 12.11 -3.59 32.59
CA GLU A 69 12.31 -3.29 31.17
C GLU A 69 12.01 -4.52 30.31
N MET A 70 12.55 -5.69 30.69
CA MET A 70 12.28 -6.95 30.03
C MET A 70 10.79 -7.34 30.01
N LEU A 71 10.05 -7.09 31.10
CA LEU A 71 8.61 -7.34 31.14
C LEU A 71 7.81 -6.33 30.30
N ASP A 72 8.25 -5.07 30.30
CA ASP A 72 7.64 -4.00 29.50
C ASP A 72 7.79 -4.28 28.01
N ASP A 73 8.98 -4.67 27.56
CA ASP A 73 9.26 -5.07 26.17
C ASP A 73 8.40 -6.25 25.75
N TYR A 74 8.35 -7.32 26.56
CA TYR A 74 7.52 -8.49 26.26
C TYR A 74 6.03 -8.15 26.19
N LEU A 75 5.52 -7.35 27.13
CA LEU A 75 4.11 -6.95 27.14
C LEU A 75 3.77 -6.04 25.96
N THR A 76 4.69 -5.15 25.58
CA THR A 76 4.55 -4.27 24.43
C THR A 76 4.58 -5.06 23.12
N ALA A 77 5.50 -6.02 22.99
CA ALA A 77 5.53 -6.96 21.87
C ALA A 77 4.23 -7.75 21.77
N LYS A 78 3.71 -8.23 22.90
CA LYS A 78 2.44 -8.95 22.94
C LYS A 78 1.25 -8.08 22.52
N ASP A 79 1.17 -6.84 22.97
CA ASP A 79 0.13 -5.89 22.56
C ASP A 79 0.22 -5.55 21.06
N ALA A 80 1.44 -5.37 20.53
CA ALA A 80 1.69 -5.18 19.10
C ALA A 80 1.23 -6.40 18.28
N TYR A 81 1.55 -7.62 18.74
CA TYR A 81 1.09 -8.86 18.12
C TYR A 81 -0.44 -8.96 18.12
N ASP A 82 -1.10 -8.70 19.26
CA ASP A 82 -2.56 -8.76 19.39
C ASP A 82 -3.27 -7.72 18.49
N LYS A 83 -2.59 -6.61 18.16
CA LYS A 83 -3.04 -5.59 17.20
C LYS A 83 -2.73 -5.91 15.73
N GLY A 84 -2.04 -7.01 15.45
CA GLY A 84 -1.61 -7.39 14.10
C GLY A 84 -0.37 -6.66 13.58
N ASN A 85 0.34 -5.92 14.44
CA ASN A 85 1.56 -5.19 14.08
C ASN A 85 2.78 -6.11 14.26
N TYR A 86 2.86 -7.19 13.48
CA TYR A 86 3.81 -8.28 13.74
C TYR A 86 5.28 -7.88 13.60
N GLN A 87 5.63 -6.98 12.69
CA GLN A 87 7.01 -6.48 12.54
C GLN A 87 7.44 -5.64 13.75
N LEU A 88 6.51 -4.84 14.28
CA LEU A 88 6.76 -4.06 15.51
C LEU A 88 6.88 -4.98 16.72
N ALA A 89 6.08 -6.05 16.78
CA ALA A 89 6.20 -7.07 17.82
C ALA A 89 7.55 -7.80 17.76
N GLU A 90 8.06 -8.10 16.56
CA GLU A 90 9.40 -8.66 16.35
C GLU A 90 10.49 -7.69 16.82
N GLU A 91 10.39 -6.40 16.47
CA GLU A 91 11.34 -5.36 16.88
C GLU A 91 11.47 -5.26 18.41
N TYR A 92 10.36 -5.26 19.15
CA TYR A 92 10.39 -5.25 20.62
C TYR A 92 11.07 -6.48 21.21
N LEU A 93 10.89 -7.67 20.63
CA LEU A 93 11.56 -8.88 21.13
C LEU A 93 13.04 -8.96 20.73
N ASP A 94 13.40 -8.40 19.58
CA ASP A 94 14.80 -8.33 19.11
C ASP A 94 15.65 -7.35 19.93
N GLU A 95 15.04 -6.29 20.48
CA GLU A 95 15.70 -5.31 21.33
C GLU A 95 15.77 -5.74 22.81
N MET A 96 14.90 -6.65 23.23
CA MET A 96 14.81 -7.14 24.62
C MET A 96 16.09 -7.87 25.05
N ASP A 97 16.59 -7.57 26.26
CA ASP A 97 17.79 -8.20 26.81
C ASP A 97 17.63 -9.72 27.01
N ASP A 98 18.65 -10.50 26.65
CA ASP A 98 18.71 -11.97 26.71
C ASP A 98 18.63 -12.55 28.14
N ASP A 99 18.72 -11.72 29.19
CA ASP A 99 18.62 -12.11 30.59
C ASP A 99 17.28 -12.79 30.94
N TYR A 100 16.25 -12.68 30.09
CA TYR A 100 15.00 -13.43 30.24
C TYR A 100 15.20 -14.95 30.30
N ARG A 101 16.34 -15.44 29.78
CA ARG A 101 16.68 -16.87 29.70
C ARG A 101 16.81 -17.54 31.05
N ASP A 102 17.03 -16.77 32.12
CA ASP A 102 17.15 -17.27 33.49
C ASP A 102 15.80 -17.61 34.13
N TYR A 103 14.69 -17.19 33.51
CA TYR A 103 13.33 -17.37 34.02
C TYR A 103 12.56 -18.41 33.20
N ASP A 104 12.62 -19.69 33.58
CA ASP A 104 12.13 -20.83 32.78
C ASP A 104 10.74 -20.63 32.13
N THR A 105 9.73 -20.20 32.92
CA THR A 105 8.37 -19.94 32.41
C THR A 105 8.34 -18.78 31.43
N PHE A 106 8.99 -17.66 31.78
CA PHE A 106 9.02 -16.47 30.94
C PHE A 106 9.81 -16.70 29.65
N ARG A 107 10.97 -17.37 29.71
CA ARG A 107 11.73 -17.81 28.54
C ARG A 107 10.89 -18.63 27.58
N GLN A 108 10.05 -19.53 28.10
CA GLN A 108 9.19 -20.35 27.25
C GLN A 108 8.10 -19.49 26.57
N ASP A 109 7.47 -18.59 27.32
CA ASP A 109 6.42 -17.72 26.80
C ASP A 109 6.93 -16.68 25.79
N VAL A 110 8.17 -16.18 25.96
CA VAL A 110 8.89 -15.36 24.97
C VAL A 110 9.09 -16.15 23.69
N ARG A 111 9.66 -17.36 23.76
CA ARG A 111 9.90 -18.22 22.58
C ARG A 111 8.61 -18.59 21.84
N ASP A 112 7.55 -18.85 22.59
CA ASP A 112 6.26 -19.15 22.00
C ASP A 112 5.64 -17.92 21.31
N LEU A 113 5.89 -16.72 21.83
CA LEU A 113 5.49 -15.46 21.18
C LEU A 113 6.34 -15.20 19.92
N GLU A 114 7.67 -15.32 19.99
CA GLU A 114 8.59 -15.22 18.84
C GLU A 114 8.13 -16.11 17.68
N LYS A 115 7.83 -17.39 17.98
CA LYS A 115 7.36 -18.35 16.99
C LYS A 115 6.01 -17.95 16.37
N LYS A 116 5.09 -17.40 17.18
CA LYS A 116 3.79 -16.91 16.70
C LYS A 116 3.95 -15.70 15.79
N ILE A 117 4.87 -14.79 16.13
CA ILE A 117 5.20 -13.62 15.31
C ILE A 117 5.80 -14.06 13.98
N GLU A 118 6.80 -14.95 14.00
CA GLU A 118 7.44 -15.48 12.78
C GLU A 118 6.40 -16.11 11.84
N GLN A 119 5.52 -16.97 12.38
CA GLN A 119 4.44 -17.60 11.61
C GLN A 119 3.48 -16.54 11.03
N ALA A 120 3.08 -15.55 11.83
CA ALA A 120 2.15 -14.51 11.38
C ALA A 120 2.73 -13.63 10.26
N ILE A 121 4.03 -13.29 10.36
CA ILE A 121 4.75 -12.54 9.32
C ILE A 121 4.82 -13.36 8.03
N ASP A 122 5.14 -14.66 8.13
CA ASP A 122 5.21 -15.54 6.96
C ASP A 122 3.83 -15.73 6.31
N ASP A 123 2.77 -15.90 7.11
CA ASP A 123 1.40 -15.99 6.62
C ASP A 123 0.98 -14.69 5.91
N GLN A 124 1.31 -13.53 6.49
CA GLN A 124 1.05 -12.23 5.85
C GLN A 124 1.80 -12.10 4.52
N ARG A 125 3.09 -12.47 4.48
CA ARG A 125 3.91 -12.45 3.26
C ARG A 125 3.33 -13.37 2.18
N GLN A 126 2.85 -14.55 2.55
CA GLN A 126 2.22 -15.49 1.62
C GLN A 126 0.89 -14.95 1.09
N ALA A 127 0.06 -14.37 1.95
CA ALA A 127 -1.21 -13.76 1.55
C ALA A 127 -0.99 -12.60 0.57
N GLU A 128 -0.01 -11.73 0.84
CA GLU A 128 0.37 -10.63 -0.05
C GLU A 128 0.88 -11.13 -1.41
N ALA A 129 1.75 -12.15 -1.41
CA ALA A 129 2.24 -12.76 -2.64
C ALA A 129 1.12 -13.40 -3.48
N GLN A 130 0.16 -14.06 -2.82
CA GLN A 130 -1.02 -14.62 -3.49
C GLN A 130 -1.89 -13.52 -4.09
N ALA A 131 -2.19 -12.46 -3.33
CA ALA A 131 -2.97 -11.33 -3.82
C ALA A 131 -2.31 -10.64 -5.02
N GLN A 132 -0.98 -10.49 -5.00
CA GLN A 132 -0.22 -9.95 -6.12
C GLN A 132 -0.24 -10.88 -7.35
N ALA A 133 -0.11 -12.19 -7.14
CA ALA A 133 -0.18 -13.17 -8.23
C ALA A 133 -1.58 -13.20 -8.88
N GLU A 134 -2.65 -13.10 -8.08
CA GLU A 134 -4.02 -13.01 -8.58
C GLU A 134 -4.26 -11.70 -9.34
N ALA A 135 -3.77 -10.57 -8.82
CA ALA A 135 -3.83 -9.28 -9.50
C ALA A 135 -3.07 -9.31 -10.83
N ALA A 136 -1.89 -9.91 -10.88
CA ALA A 136 -1.09 -10.07 -12.09
C ALA A 136 -1.79 -10.98 -13.12
N LYS A 137 -2.42 -12.08 -12.68
CA LYS A 137 -3.21 -12.97 -13.55
C LYS A 137 -4.43 -12.25 -14.12
N SER A 138 -5.11 -11.44 -13.31
CA SER A 138 -6.24 -10.62 -13.74
C SER A 138 -5.80 -9.57 -14.77
N ALA A 139 -4.68 -8.88 -14.53
CA ALA A 139 -4.10 -7.92 -15.46
C ALA A 139 -3.63 -8.57 -16.78
N ALA A 140 -3.04 -9.77 -16.73
CA ALA A 140 -2.65 -10.51 -17.93
C ALA A 140 -3.88 -10.94 -18.75
N SER A 141 -4.97 -11.34 -18.08
CA SER A 141 -6.23 -11.68 -18.75
C SER A 141 -6.86 -10.46 -19.43
N SER A 142 -6.87 -9.30 -18.77
CA SER A 142 -7.42 -8.08 -19.36
C SER A 142 -6.58 -7.58 -20.54
N ALA A 143 -5.24 -7.67 -20.44
CA ALA A 143 -4.32 -7.35 -21.53
C ALA A 143 -4.48 -8.30 -22.73
N ALA A 144 -4.73 -9.60 -22.49
CA ALA A 144 -4.99 -10.55 -23.57
C ALA A 144 -6.32 -10.25 -24.28
N GLN A 145 -7.36 -9.86 -23.53
CA GLN A 145 -8.65 -9.47 -24.09
C GLN A 145 -8.55 -8.18 -24.92
N SER A 146 -7.79 -7.19 -24.46
CA SER A 146 -7.59 -5.95 -25.21
C SER A 146 -6.76 -6.17 -26.47
N ALA A 147 -5.72 -7.02 -26.42
CA ALA A 147 -4.93 -7.40 -27.59
C ALA A 147 -5.79 -8.13 -28.64
N ALA A 148 -6.63 -9.08 -28.22
CA ALA A 148 -7.54 -9.78 -29.12
C ALA A 148 -8.59 -8.83 -29.75
N ALA A 149 -9.11 -7.88 -28.99
CA ALA A 149 -10.02 -6.85 -29.51
C ALA A 149 -9.33 -5.92 -30.51
N ALA A 150 -8.06 -5.56 -30.27
CA ALA A 150 -7.27 -4.74 -31.18
C ALA A 150 -6.98 -5.47 -32.50
N GLU A 151 -6.68 -6.77 -32.46
CA GLU A 151 -6.48 -7.60 -33.65
C GLU A 151 -7.77 -7.71 -34.49
N GLN A 152 -8.92 -7.91 -33.84
CA GLN A 152 -10.21 -7.92 -34.52
C GLN A 152 -10.56 -6.55 -35.13
N ALA A 153 -10.27 -5.45 -34.43
CA ALA A 153 -10.46 -4.09 -34.94
C ALA A 153 -9.54 -3.81 -36.15
N ALA A 154 -8.29 -4.25 -36.11
CA ALA A 154 -7.35 -4.12 -37.22
C ALA A 154 -7.78 -4.95 -38.44
N ALA A 155 -8.29 -6.17 -38.25
CA ALA A 155 -8.85 -6.98 -39.33
C ALA A 155 -10.10 -6.34 -39.96
N GLN A 156 -10.98 -5.74 -39.16
CA GLN A 156 -12.13 -4.97 -39.67
C GLN A 156 -11.71 -3.69 -40.39
N ALA A 157 -10.66 -2.99 -39.93
CA ALA A 157 -10.11 -1.83 -40.63
C ALA A 157 -9.49 -2.21 -41.99
N ALA A 158 -8.79 -3.35 -42.07
CA ALA A 158 -8.22 -3.87 -43.31
C ALA A 158 -9.28 -4.26 -44.35
N THR A 159 -10.43 -4.81 -43.92
CA THR A 159 -11.54 -5.09 -44.85
C THR A 159 -12.22 -3.80 -45.35
N ARG A 160 -12.34 -2.76 -44.52
CA ARG A 160 -12.78 -1.41 -44.95
C ARG A 160 -11.79 -0.75 -45.92
N ALA A 161 -10.49 -0.98 -45.80
CA ALA A 161 -9.49 -0.43 -46.72
C ALA A 161 -9.61 -1.00 -48.14
N ASN A 162 -10.09 -2.24 -48.30
CA ASN A 162 -10.28 -2.89 -49.60
C ASN A 162 -11.59 -2.51 -50.30
N ASN A 163 -12.51 -1.81 -49.60
CA ASN A 163 -13.69 -1.16 -50.16
C ASN A 163 -13.74 0.28 -49.62
N PRO A 164 -12.89 1.18 -50.12
CA PRO A 164 -12.80 2.52 -49.57
C PRO A 164 -14.15 3.24 -49.77
N PRO A 165 -14.73 3.83 -48.72
CA PRO A 165 -15.75 4.87 -48.89
C PRO A 165 -15.17 5.97 -49.79
N PRO A 166 -16.00 6.65 -50.61
CA PRO A 166 -15.51 7.71 -51.49
C PRO A 166 -14.69 8.72 -50.66
N ALA A 167 -13.51 9.08 -51.18
CA ALA A 167 -12.57 9.96 -50.50
C ALA A 167 -13.29 11.22 -49.96
N PRO A 168 -13.12 11.58 -48.67
CA PRO A 168 -13.68 12.83 -48.17
C PRO A 168 -12.99 13.99 -48.89
N PRO A 169 -13.73 15.06 -49.23
CA PRO A 169 -13.19 16.18 -49.98
C PRO A 169 -12.01 16.79 -49.22
N ALA A 170 -10.92 17.01 -49.95
CA ALA A 170 -9.82 17.83 -49.48
C ALA A 170 -10.36 19.22 -49.13
N SER A 171 -10.03 19.68 -47.92
CA SER A 171 -10.39 20.98 -47.33
C SER A 171 -11.90 21.24 -47.22
N ASN A 172 -12.41 21.30 -45.99
CA ASN A 172 -13.21 22.41 -45.45
C ASN A 172 -13.75 22.03 -44.06
N SER A 173 -13.84 23.02 -43.19
CA SER A 173 -14.55 22.96 -41.89
C SER A 173 -15.82 22.11 -42.01
N TYR A 174 -15.97 21.12 -41.13
CA TYR A 174 -17.14 20.24 -41.11
C TYR A 174 -18.37 21.02 -40.65
N GLY A 175 -19.04 21.71 -41.57
CA GLY A 175 -20.40 22.27 -41.49
C GLY A 175 -20.69 23.36 -40.45
N ASP A 176 -20.10 23.25 -39.27
CA ASP A 176 -20.53 23.91 -38.03
C ASP A 176 -19.34 24.43 -37.20
N GLY A 177 -18.14 24.51 -37.79
CA GLY A 177 -16.93 24.97 -37.08
C GLY A 177 -16.15 23.89 -36.33
N TYR A 178 -16.52 22.61 -36.46
CA TYR A 178 -15.74 21.49 -35.93
C TYR A 178 -14.53 21.18 -36.81
N LEU A 179 -13.44 20.75 -36.16
CA LEU A 179 -12.21 20.29 -36.79
C LEU A 179 -12.33 18.86 -37.29
N PHE A 180 -13.03 18.00 -36.55
CA PHE A 180 -13.27 16.61 -36.94
C PHE A 180 -14.58 16.09 -36.32
N PRO A 181 -15.42 15.33 -37.05
CA PRO A 181 -16.67 14.76 -36.53
C PRO A 181 -16.40 13.57 -35.58
N SER A 182 -15.68 13.85 -34.49
CA SER A 182 -15.16 12.91 -33.48
C SER A 182 -16.23 12.13 -32.71
N ASP A 183 -17.49 12.53 -32.82
CA ASP A 183 -18.67 11.87 -32.23
C ASP A 183 -19.05 10.61 -32.99
N ARG A 184 -18.67 10.53 -34.27
CA ARG A 184 -19.19 9.52 -35.20
C ARG A 184 -18.16 8.97 -36.19
N GLU A 185 -17.04 9.66 -36.40
CA GLU A 185 -15.96 9.19 -37.27
C GLU A 185 -14.71 8.83 -36.47
N TYR A 186 -13.96 7.84 -36.94
CA TYR A 186 -12.70 7.41 -36.34
C TYR A 186 -11.53 8.11 -37.02
N LEU A 187 -10.64 8.69 -36.22
CA LEU A 187 -9.35 9.17 -36.67
C LEU A 187 -8.47 8.00 -37.12
N THR A 188 -7.56 8.28 -38.04
CA THR A 188 -6.56 7.32 -38.48
C THR A 188 -5.17 7.93 -38.39
N VAL A 189 -4.15 7.11 -38.14
CA VAL A 189 -2.75 7.56 -38.16
C VAL A 189 -2.40 8.21 -39.50
N GLY A 190 -2.93 7.68 -40.62
CA GLY A 190 -2.75 8.26 -41.94
C GLY A 190 -3.26 9.69 -42.03
N TYR A 191 -4.45 9.97 -41.50
CA TYR A 191 -4.99 11.33 -41.43
C TYR A 191 -4.17 12.23 -40.49
N LEU A 192 -3.81 11.74 -39.30
CA LEU A 192 -3.00 12.49 -38.34
C LEU A 192 -1.63 12.91 -38.92
N ASN A 193 -1.00 12.04 -39.72
CA ASN A 193 0.25 12.36 -40.41
C ASN A 193 0.13 13.50 -41.43
N THR A 194 -1.08 13.87 -41.85
CA THR A 194 -1.31 15.02 -42.74
C THR A 194 -1.50 16.34 -41.98
N LEU A 195 -1.63 16.29 -40.65
CA LEU A 195 -1.94 17.43 -39.81
C LEU A 195 -0.69 17.89 -39.05
N ASP A 196 -0.62 19.20 -38.79
CA ASP A 196 0.39 19.72 -37.88
C ASP A 196 0.03 19.43 -36.41
N LYS A 197 1.04 19.50 -35.53
CA LYS A 197 0.88 19.23 -34.10
C LYS A 197 -0.20 20.11 -33.45
N ASN A 198 -0.32 21.39 -33.84
CA ASN A 198 -1.32 22.27 -33.25
C ASN A 198 -2.74 21.83 -33.62
N THR A 199 -2.96 21.41 -34.86
CA THR A 199 -4.26 20.89 -35.31
C THR A 199 -4.62 19.61 -34.57
N ILE A 200 -3.67 18.69 -34.39
CA ILE A 200 -3.87 17.45 -33.60
C ILE A 200 -4.23 17.79 -32.14
N ASP A 201 -3.51 18.74 -31.53
CA ASP A 201 -3.81 19.22 -30.18
C ASP A 201 -5.24 19.80 -30.08
N LEU A 202 -5.67 20.56 -31.08
CA LEU A 202 -7.01 21.13 -31.10
C LEU A 202 -8.09 20.07 -31.30
N ILE A 203 -7.89 19.07 -32.18
CA ILE A 203 -8.84 17.96 -32.37
C ILE A 203 -9.03 17.19 -31.05
N ARG A 204 -7.95 16.91 -30.33
CA ARG A 204 -8.04 16.26 -29.01
C ARG A 204 -8.85 17.09 -28.03
N ASN A 205 -8.55 18.39 -27.94
CA ASN A 205 -9.27 19.28 -27.01
C ASN A 205 -10.72 19.53 -27.47
N GLU A 206 -11.04 19.43 -28.75
CA GLU A 206 -12.41 19.52 -29.27
C GLU A 206 -13.30 18.44 -28.65
N ILE A 207 -12.79 17.20 -28.48
CA ILE A 207 -13.52 16.13 -27.80
C ILE A 207 -13.93 16.57 -26.38
N TYR A 208 -13.04 17.18 -25.61
CA TYR A 208 -13.38 17.72 -24.28
C TYR A 208 -14.35 18.91 -24.35
N ALA A 209 -14.14 19.81 -25.33
CA ALA A 209 -14.93 21.02 -25.50
C ALA A 209 -16.41 20.71 -25.79
N ARG A 210 -16.68 19.66 -26.58
CA ARG A 210 -18.04 19.19 -26.91
C ARG A 210 -18.86 18.80 -25.68
N HIS A 211 -18.17 18.41 -24.59
CA HIS A 211 -18.76 18.06 -23.30
C HIS A 211 -18.63 19.17 -22.25
N GLY A 212 -18.33 20.39 -22.69
CA GLY A 212 -18.35 21.58 -21.83
C GLY A 212 -17.14 21.74 -20.90
N TYR A 213 -16.02 21.05 -21.17
CA TYR A 213 -14.79 21.20 -20.40
C TYR A 213 -14.30 22.66 -20.38
N ILE A 214 -14.05 23.21 -19.19
CA ILE A 214 -13.52 24.56 -19.02
C ILE A 214 -11.98 24.52 -19.08
N PHE A 215 -11.42 25.07 -20.15
CA PHE A 215 -9.97 25.10 -20.37
C PHE A 215 -9.25 26.08 -19.44
N GLN A 216 -8.04 25.71 -19.02
CA GLN A 216 -7.13 26.57 -18.24
C GLN A 216 -5.98 27.15 -19.07
N THR A 217 -5.60 26.46 -20.16
CA THR A 217 -4.52 26.91 -21.05
C THR A 217 -5.02 27.98 -22.02
N GLN A 218 -4.38 29.15 -22.03
CA GLN A 218 -4.81 30.32 -22.80
C GLN A 218 -5.04 30.03 -24.30
N LYS A 219 -4.21 29.20 -24.92
CA LYS A 219 -4.37 28.79 -26.33
C LYS A 219 -5.75 28.16 -26.60
N TYR A 220 -6.19 27.25 -25.73
CA TYR A 220 -7.47 26.55 -25.88
C TYR A 220 -8.65 27.43 -25.47
N ILE A 221 -8.48 28.25 -24.43
CA ILE A 221 -9.48 29.27 -24.05
C ILE A 221 -9.78 30.17 -25.25
N ASN A 222 -8.75 30.74 -25.88
CA ASN A 222 -8.91 31.65 -27.01
C ASN A 222 -9.58 30.97 -28.21
N TYR A 223 -9.19 29.73 -28.50
CA TYR A 223 -9.71 29.00 -29.65
C TYR A 223 -11.17 28.58 -29.46
N PHE A 224 -11.52 27.96 -28.33
CA PHE A 224 -12.85 27.40 -28.11
C PHE A 224 -13.89 28.47 -27.76
N ASN A 225 -13.52 29.56 -27.08
CA ASN A 225 -14.44 30.68 -26.85
C ASN A 225 -14.87 31.38 -28.16
N ALA A 226 -14.12 31.20 -29.24
CA ALA A 226 -14.51 31.71 -30.56
C ALA A 226 -15.46 30.77 -31.31
N GLN A 227 -15.69 29.55 -30.82
CA GLN A 227 -16.59 28.58 -31.45
C GLN A 227 -18.01 28.78 -30.95
N SER A 228 -18.95 28.96 -31.88
CA SER A 228 -20.37 29.21 -31.58
C SER A 228 -21.06 28.03 -30.88
N TRP A 229 -20.53 26.81 -31.04
CA TRP A 229 -21.05 25.59 -30.43
C TRP A 229 -20.49 25.30 -29.03
N TYR A 230 -19.40 25.97 -28.62
CA TYR A 230 -18.75 25.67 -27.34
C TYR A 230 -19.45 26.36 -26.17
N VAL A 231 -19.90 25.56 -25.20
CA VAL A 231 -20.55 26.04 -23.98
C VAL A 231 -19.75 25.55 -22.75
N PRO A 232 -18.89 26.39 -22.15
CA PRO A 232 -18.12 26.01 -20.96
C PRO A 232 -19.05 25.80 -19.76
N SER A 233 -19.03 24.61 -19.16
CA SER A 233 -19.95 24.23 -18.07
C SER A 233 -19.33 23.37 -16.97
N VAL A 234 -18.27 22.62 -17.24
CA VAL A 234 -17.66 21.68 -16.29
C VAL A 234 -16.19 22.04 -16.02
N PRO A 235 -15.85 22.47 -14.80
CA PRO A 235 -14.46 22.73 -14.42
C PRO A 235 -13.58 21.47 -14.57
N ALA A 236 -12.31 21.66 -14.91
CA ALA A 236 -11.35 20.56 -15.07
C ALA A 236 -11.30 19.59 -13.88
N ALA A 237 -11.39 20.10 -12.65
CA ALA A 237 -11.37 19.30 -11.42
C ALA A 237 -12.62 18.40 -11.24
N SER A 238 -13.69 18.66 -11.98
CA SER A 238 -14.96 17.92 -11.89
C SER A 238 -15.31 17.19 -13.18
N PHE A 239 -14.46 17.28 -14.20
CA PHE A 239 -14.73 16.65 -15.49
C PHE A 239 -14.50 15.14 -15.42
N ASN A 240 -15.51 14.36 -15.78
CA ASN A 240 -15.43 12.91 -15.81
C ASN A 240 -15.39 12.42 -17.26
N THR A 241 -14.34 11.70 -17.64
CA THR A 241 -14.15 11.16 -19.00
C THR A 241 -15.17 10.08 -19.40
N SER A 242 -15.98 9.59 -18.44
CA SER A 242 -17.09 8.66 -18.70
C SER A 242 -18.21 9.25 -19.56
N VAL A 243 -18.20 10.58 -19.79
CA VAL A 243 -19.16 11.25 -20.69
C VAL A 243 -18.89 10.96 -22.17
N PHE A 244 -17.67 10.53 -22.51
CA PHE A 244 -17.30 10.26 -23.89
C PHE A 244 -18.01 9.02 -24.43
N ASN A 245 -18.48 9.11 -25.67
CA ASN A 245 -19.00 7.94 -26.36
C ASN A 245 -17.85 7.01 -26.82
N SER A 246 -18.18 5.83 -27.35
CA SER A 246 -17.17 4.84 -27.75
C SER A 246 -16.25 5.31 -28.90
N VAL A 247 -16.72 6.17 -29.79
CA VAL A 247 -15.93 6.75 -30.89
C VAL A 247 -14.96 7.80 -30.36
N GLU A 248 -15.44 8.69 -29.49
CA GLU A 248 -14.62 9.71 -28.83
C GLU A 248 -13.52 9.10 -27.96
N GLN A 249 -13.83 8.05 -27.19
CA GLN A 249 -12.83 7.32 -26.40
C GLN A 249 -11.75 6.69 -27.29
N ALA A 250 -12.16 6.03 -28.39
CA ALA A 250 -11.21 5.43 -29.32
C ALA A 250 -10.31 6.49 -29.99
N ASN A 251 -10.88 7.61 -30.39
CA ASN A 251 -10.14 8.73 -30.97
C ASN A 251 -9.18 9.37 -29.96
N LEU A 252 -9.61 9.53 -28.71
CA LEU A 252 -8.77 10.08 -27.65
C LEU A 252 -7.56 9.18 -27.36
N ASN A 253 -7.77 7.85 -27.29
CA ASN A 253 -6.69 6.88 -27.12
C ASN A 253 -5.68 6.98 -28.27
N LEU A 254 -6.16 7.00 -29.52
CA LEU A 254 -5.29 7.14 -30.68
C LEU A 254 -4.47 8.44 -30.64
N LEU A 255 -5.09 9.56 -30.23
CA LEU A 255 -4.42 10.85 -30.13
C LEU A 255 -3.36 10.86 -29.03
N ILE A 256 -3.62 10.23 -27.88
CA ILE A 256 -2.66 10.09 -26.77
C ILE A 256 -1.47 9.24 -27.22
N ASP A 257 -1.73 8.07 -27.78
CA ASP A 257 -0.70 7.15 -28.28
C ASP A 257 0.17 7.81 -29.36
N TYR A 258 -0.45 8.52 -30.31
CA TYR A 258 0.25 9.24 -31.38
C TYR A 258 1.15 10.36 -30.84
N GLN A 259 0.76 11.00 -29.73
CA GLN A 259 1.50 12.10 -29.11
C GLN A 259 2.53 11.65 -28.06
N GLY A 260 2.49 10.38 -27.64
CA GLY A 260 3.37 9.83 -26.60
C GLY A 260 3.12 10.45 -25.22
N LEU A 261 1.85 10.59 -24.83
CA LEU A 261 1.41 11.22 -23.57
C LEU A 261 0.92 10.24 -22.52
#